data_AF-A0A954M7X2-F1
#
_entry.id   AF-A0A954M7X2-F1
#
_cell.length_a   1.000
_cell.length_b   1.000
_cell.length_c   1.000
_cell.angle_alpha   90.00
_cell.angle_beta   90.00
_cell.angle_gamma   90.00
#
_symmetry.space_group_name_H-M   'P 1'
#
loop_
_entity.id
_entity.type
_entity.pdbx_description
1 polymer ?
#
loop_
_entity_poly.entity_id
_entity_poly.type
_entity_poly.pdbx_seq_one_letter_code
_entity_poly.pdbx_strand_id
1 'polypeptide(L)'
;MSSFLIVKEAVKYCGKSESTLKRLIREITADPGHADRSLIEPGHDDLEAKKAAGEPYVWKIHTDLLDRRYAADEDANTAAAATAKSQAKTSNETIVALLREQLETKDRQIATLEKQLDRKDDQISSQNERMREQNILMKDLQQRLAIAAPGQQSNIVDSQPTEEGSRPARSQPEKPSIWTREFRLFRRRQS
;
A
#
# COMPACT_ATOMS: atom_id res chain seq x y z
N MET A 1 26.42 24.65 38.32
CA MET A 1 26.66 26.10 38.16
C MET A 1 25.50 26.64 37.37
N SER A 2 24.60 27.35 38.04
CA SER A 2 23.33 27.75 37.46
C SER A 2 23.52 29.04 36.66
N SER A 3 23.34 28.96 35.34
CA SER A 3 23.49 30.09 34.43
C SER A 3 22.16 30.45 33.78
N PHE A 4 22.00 31.73 33.44
CA PHE A 4 20.94 32.20 32.55
C PHE A 4 21.37 31.93 31.11
N LEU A 5 20.52 31.20 30.37
CA LEU A 5 20.71 30.88 28.96
C LEU A 5 19.72 31.69 28.14
N ILE A 6 20.15 32.19 26.98
CA ILE A 6 19.23 32.77 26.00
C ILE A 6 18.32 31.66 25.47
N VAL A 7 17.10 31.96 25.04
CA VAL A 7 16.16 30.95 24.50
C VAL A 7 16.82 30.01 23.48
N LYS A 8 17.69 30.52 22.60
CA LYS A 8 18.41 29.71 21.60
C LYS A 8 19.40 28.72 22.22
N GLU A 9 20.03 29.09 23.33
CA GLU A 9 20.95 28.22 24.06
C GLU A 9 20.17 27.24 24.94
N ALA A 10 19.04 27.67 25.51
CA ALA A 10 18.12 26.80 26.23
C ALA A 10 17.54 25.70 25.33
N VAL A 11 17.20 26.00 24.06
CA VAL A 11 16.80 25.00 23.05
C VAL A 11 17.87 23.91 22.88
N LYS A 12 19.15 24.31 22.82
CA LYS A 12 20.26 23.36 22.67
C LYS A 12 20.45 22.52 23.94
N TYR A 13 20.17 23.11 25.11
CA TYR A 13 20.33 22.45 26.40
C TYR A 13 19.21 21.45 26.70
N CYS A 14 17.95 21.78 26.39
CA CYS A 14 16.80 20.90 26.69
C CYS A 14 16.32 20.03 25.52
N GLY A 15 16.85 20.25 24.30
CA GLY A 15 16.40 19.54 23.09
C GLY A 15 14.97 19.84 22.65
N LYS A 16 14.28 20.82 23.27
CA LYS A 16 12.90 21.21 22.93
C LYS A 16 12.87 22.41 21.99
N SER A 17 11.73 22.58 21.30
CA SER A 17 11.57 23.67 20.34
C SER A 17 11.53 25.05 21.01
N GLU A 18 11.99 26.07 20.28
CA GLU A 18 11.92 27.48 20.70
C GLU A 18 10.48 27.91 21.04
N SER A 19 9.49 27.39 20.31
CA SER A 19 8.07 27.65 20.52
C SER A 19 7.58 27.14 21.87
N THR A 20 8.03 25.96 22.29
CA THR A 20 7.70 25.35 23.58
C THR A 20 8.25 26.18 24.73
N LEU A 21 9.51 26.62 24.62
CA LEU A 21 10.14 27.48 25.63
C LEU A 21 9.49 28.86 25.70
N LYS A 22 9.12 29.47 24.57
CA LYS A 22 8.38 30.75 24.54
C LYS A 22 6.99 30.63 25.16
N ARG A 23 6.31 29.49 24.98
CA ARG A 23 5.01 29.22 25.61
C ARG A 23 5.15 29.13 27.14
N LEU A 24 6.16 28.40 27.60
CA LEU A 24 6.49 28.28 29.03
C LEU A 24 6.82 29.65 29.66
N ILE A 25 7.65 30.44 28.98
CA ILE A 25 7.95 31.81 29.41
C ILE A 25 6.66 32.63 29.54
N ARG A 26 5.79 32.60 28.53
CA ARG A 26 4.53 33.35 28.55
C ARG A 26 3.63 32.95 29.72
N GLU A 27 3.51 31.66 29.98
CA GLU A 27 2.74 31.10 31.10
C GLU A 27 3.27 31.61 32.45
N ILE A 28 4.59 31.55 32.65
CA ILE A 28 5.22 32.04 33.89
C ILE A 28 5.16 33.56 34.01
N THR A 29 5.23 34.29 32.89
CA THR A 29 5.12 35.75 32.88
C THR A 29 3.70 36.27 33.01
N ALA A 30 2.69 35.41 32.79
CA ALA A 30 1.28 35.77 32.90
C ALA A 30 0.84 35.90 34.37
N ASP A 31 1.45 35.13 35.26
CA ASP A 31 1.19 35.15 36.70
C ASP A 31 2.28 35.93 37.46
N PRO A 32 1.98 37.11 38.02
CA PRO A 32 2.98 37.97 38.68
C PRO A 32 3.59 37.35 39.94
N GLY A 33 2.88 36.43 40.58
CA GLY A 33 3.30 35.73 41.81
C GLY A 33 3.89 34.34 41.58
N HIS A 34 4.25 33.98 40.34
CA HIS A 34 4.76 32.64 40.05
C HIS A 34 6.10 32.41 40.77
N ALA A 35 6.25 31.28 41.48
CA ALA A 35 7.46 30.95 42.25
C ALA A 35 8.74 30.94 41.39
N ASP A 36 8.59 30.65 40.10
CA ASP A 36 9.67 30.61 39.11
C ASP A 36 9.83 31.92 38.32
N ARG A 37 9.14 33.01 38.69
CA ARG A 37 9.24 34.33 38.03
C ARG A 37 10.64 34.93 38.15
N SER A 38 11.33 34.64 39.25
CA SER A 38 12.73 35.04 39.50
C SER A 38 13.75 34.31 38.61
N LEU A 39 13.33 33.23 37.95
CA LEU A 39 14.19 32.38 37.10
C LEU A 39 14.14 32.79 35.62
N ILE A 40 13.47 33.90 35.28
CA ILE A 40 13.36 34.42 33.92
C ILE A 40 13.79 35.89 33.90
N GLU A 41 14.71 36.23 33.00
CA GLU A 41 15.04 37.63 32.68
C GLU A 41 14.45 38.04 31.32
N PRO A 42 14.02 39.30 31.15
CA PRO A 42 13.97 40.38 32.14
C PRO A 42 12.86 40.17 33.19
N GLY A 43 13.07 40.69 34.41
CA GLY A 43 12.08 40.65 35.49
C GLY A 43 10.80 41.44 35.14
N HIS A 44 9.76 41.34 35.96
CA HIS A 44 8.47 42.00 35.68
C HIS A 44 8.60 43.51 35.49
N ASP A 45 9.30 44.17 36.40
CA ASP A 45 9.48 45.62 36.40
C ASP A 45 10.38 46.07 35.23
N ASP A 46 11.42 45.29 34.92
CA ASP A 46 12.31 45.53 33.78
C ASP A 46 11.61 45.31 32.43
N LEU A 47 10.67 44.37 32.36
CA LEU A 47 9.84 44.15 31.18
C LEU A 47 8.87 45.29 30.95
N GLU A 48 8.27 45.84 32.01
CA GLU A 48 7.39 47.00 31.92
C GLU A 48 8.18 48.24 31.52
N ALA A 49 9.36 48.46 32.11
CA ALA A 49 10.27 49.53 31.72
C ALA A 49 10.70 49.42 30.24
N LYS A 50 11.08 48.23 29.77
CA LYS A 50 11.51 48.01 28.37
C LYS A 50 10.35 48.08 27.38
N LYS A 51 9.14 47.67 27.78
CA LYS A 51 7.91 47.88 26.99
C LYS A 51 7.56 49.36 26.89
N ALA A 52 7.65 50.10 27.99
CA ALA A 52 7.41 51.54 28.02
C ALA A 52 8.45 52.33 27.21
N ALA A 53 9.71 51.87 27.22
CA ALA A 53 10.80 52.43 26.43
C ALA A 53 10.79 52.01 24.95
N GLY A 54 9.97 51.01 24.56
CA GLY A 54 9.92 50.49 23.19
C GLY A 54 11.18 49.74 22.75
N GLU A 55 12.01 49.29 23.68
CA GLU A 55 13.28 48.63 23.39
C GLU A 55 13.09 47.13 23.09
N PRO A 56 13.81 46.57 22.11
CA PRO A 56 13.81 45.13 21.87
C PRO A 56 14.50 44.41 23.05
N TYR A 57 13.84 43.40 23.62
CA TYR A 57 14.39 42.59 24.70
C TYR A 57 14.48 41.10 24.35
N VAL A 58 15.49 40.44 24.91
CA VAL A 58 15.77 39.02 24.74
C VAL A 58 15.43 38.29 26.03
N TRP A 59 14.65 37.22 25.91
CA TRP A 59 14.31 36.33 27.02
C TRP A 59 15.51 35.46 27.39
N LYS A 60 15.80 35.39 28.69
CA LYS A 60 16.76 34.43 29.25
C LYS A 60 16.08 33.58 30.31
N ILE A 61 16.40 32.31 30.33
CA ILE A 61 15.81 31.30 31.22
C ILE A 61 16.94 30.71 32.06
N HIS A 62 16.69 30.55 33.36
CA HIS A 62 17.61 29.89 34.26
C HIS A 62 17.65 28.37 34.03
N THR A 63 18.85 27.80 34.04
CA THR A 63 19.11 26.34 33.91
C THR A 63 18.29 25.49 34.88
N ASP A 64 18.17 25.89 36.16
CA ASP A 64 17.42 25.10 37.15
C ASP A 64 15.93 24.93 36.80
N LEU A 65 15.34 25.88 36.08
CA LEU A 65 13.94 25.79 35.63
C LEU A 65 13.79 24.72 34.54
N LEU A 66 14.78 24.65 33.65
CA LEU A 66 14.84 23.66 32.59
C LEU A 66 15.05 22.27 33.20
N ASP A 67 15.96 22.14 34.16
CA ASP A 67 16.23 20.86 34.82
C ASP A 67 15.02 20.37 35.60
N ARG A 68 14.35 21.22 36.39
CA ARG A 68 13.15 20.82 37.16
C ARG A 68 12.00 20.35 36.29
N ARG A 69 11.79 20.98 35.13
CA ARG A 69 10.66 20.66 34.24
C ARG A 69 10.97 19.54 33.24
N TYR A 70 12.23 19.40 32.82
CA TYR A 70 12.61 18.49 31.75
C TYR A 70 13.55 17.36 32.16
N ALA A 71 14.12 17.34 33.37
CA ALA A 71 14.91 16.19 33.84
C ALA A 71 14.09 14.90 33.97
N ALA A 72 12.77 15.01 34.22
CA ALA A 72 11.88 13.84 34.31
C ALA A 72 11.54 13.23 32.94
N ASP A 73 11.68 13.99 31.85
CA ASP A 73 11.31 13.54 30.50
C ASP A 73 12.42 12.71 29.83
N GLU A 74 13.70 12.97 30.12
CA GLU A 74 14.84 12.29 29.50
C GLU A 74 14.91 10.79 29.90
N ASP A 75 14.66 10.48 31.18
CA ASP A 75 14.68 9.11 31.71
C ASP A 75 13.44 8.31 31.29
N ALA A 76 12.27 8.96 31.20
CA ALA A 76 11.04 8.33 30.75
C ALA A 76 11.04 8.06 29.23
N ASN A 77 11.60 8.97 28.43
CA ASN A 77 11.63 8.87 26.98
C ASN A 77 12.65 7.81 26.49
N THR A 78 13.79 7.65 27.17
CA THR A 78 14.78 6.61 26.84
C THR A 78 14.28 5.20 27.15
N ALA A 79 13.59 4.99 28.28
CA ALA A 79 12.98 3.70 28.61
C ALA A 79 11.80 3.34 27.69
N ALA A 80 10.95 4.32 27.34
CA ALA A 80 9.85 4.13 26.41
C ALA A 80 10.34 3.85 24.97
N ALA A 81 11.39 4.54 24.51
CA ALA A 81 11.98 4.32 23.19
C ALA A 81 12.66 2.95 23.06
N ALA A 82 13.34 2.47 24.11
CA ALA A 82 13.95 1.14 24.12
C ALA A 82 12.89 0.02 24.01
N THR A 83 11.79 0.15 24.76
CA THR A 83 10.68 -0.82 24.76
C THR A 83 9.91 -0.81 23.43
N ALA A 84 9.67 0.37 22.86
CA ALA A 84 9.07 0.51 21.54
C ALA A 84 9.95 -0.07 20.43
N LYS A 85 11.28 0.08 20.53
CA LYS A 85 12.25 -0.45 19.56
C LYS A 85 12.36 -1.98 19.62
N SER A 86 12.32 -2.58 20.81
CA SER A 86 12.27 -4.05 20.94
C SER A 86 10.96 -4.61 20.40
N GLN A 87 9.83 -3.97 20.71
CA GLN A 87 8.52 -4.40 20.22
C GLN A 87 8.43 -4.29 18.69
N ALA A 88 8.90 -3.19 18.10
CA ALA A 88 8.96 -3.01 16.65
C ALA A 88 9.88 -4.03 15.96
N LYS A 89 10.99 -4.43 16.62
CA LYS A 89 11.87 -5.48 16.09
C LYS A 89 11.17 -6.84 16.05
N THR A 90 10.45 -7.20 17.11
CA THR A 90 9.68 -8.46 17.16
C THR A 90 8.54 -8.49 16.15
N SER A 91 7.83 -7.37 15.94
CA SER A 91 6.77 -7.29 14.92
C SER A 91 7.33 -7.36 13.50
N ASN A 92 8.49 -6.77 13.24
CA ASN A 92 9.13 -6.87 11.93
C ASN A 92 9.62 -8.30 11.66
N GLU A 93 10.13 -8.99 12.67
CA GLU A 93 10.56 -10.39 12.55
C GLU A 93 9.38 -11.33 12.28
N THR A 94 8.23 -11.13 12.93
CA THR A 94 7.02 -11.92 12.64
C THR A 94 6.45 -11.63 11.26
N ILE A 95 6.47 -10.37 10.80
CA ILE A 95 6.06 -10.01 9.43
C ILE A 95 6.98 -10.68 8.41
N VAL A 96 8.30 -10.66 8.62
CA VAL A 96 9.27 -11.31 7.71
C VAL A 96 9.06 -12.82 7.69
N ALA A 97 8.78 -13.45 8.84
CA ALA A 97 8.46 -14.88 8.91
C ALA A 97 7.19 -15.22 8.12
N LEU A 98 6.12 -14.42 8.29
CA LEU A 98 4.88 -14.60 7.55
C LEU A 98 5.07 -14.43 6.04
N LEU A 99 5.85 -13.43 5.62
CA LEU A 99 6.15 -13.21 4.20
C LEU A 99 6.94 -14.38 3.59
N ARG A 100 7.87 -14.99 4.35
CA ARG A 100 8.59 -16.18 3.91
C ARG A 100 7.67 -17.39 3.76
N GLU A 101 6.78 -17.62 4.72
CA GLU A 101 5.79 -18.70 4.64
C GLU A 101 4.85 -18.52 3.43
N GLN A 102 4.44 -17.28 3.16
CA GLN A 102 3.61 -16.95 1.99
C GLN A 102 4.35 -17.20 0.68
N LEU A 103 5.63 -16.85 0.59
CA LEU A 103 6.45 -17.15 -0.59
C LEU A 103 6.57 -18.65 -0.80
N GLU A 104 6.90 -19.42 0.24
CA GLU A 104 7.00 -20.88 0.15
C GLU A 104 5.68 -21.53 -0.29
N THR A 105 4.56 -21.03 0.24
CA THR A 105 3.23 -21.50 -0.16
C THR A 105 2.94 -21.21 -1.63
N LYS A 106 3.31 -20.03 -2.12
CA LYS A 106 3.15 -19.67 -3.54
C LYS A 106 4.07 -20.49 -4.44
N ASP A 107 5.31 -20.74 -4.04
CA ASP A 107 6.24 -21.58 -4.81
C ASP A 107 5.70 -23.00 -4.96
N ARG A 108 5.11 -23.57 -3.89
CA ARG A 108 4.44 -24.88 -3.95
C ARG A 108 3.22 -24.86 -4.89
N GLN A 109 2.44 -23.76 -4.90
CA GLN A 109 1.32 -23.60 -5.82
C GLN A 109 1.78 -23.53 -7.27
N ILE A 110 2.84 -22.77 -7.56
CA ILE A 110 3.44 -22.67 -8.89
C ILE A 110 3.89 -24.06 -9.35
N ALA A 111 4.67 -24.78 -8.54
CA ALA A 111 5.12 -26.13 -8.88
C ALA A 111 3.96 -27.12 -9.11
N THR A 112 2.83 -26.92 -8.45
CA THR A 112 1.62 -27.73 -8.67
C THR A 112 0.95 -27.38 -9.99
N LEU A 113 0.86 -26.09 -10.33
CA LEU A 113 0.30 -25.61 -11.58
C LEU A 113 1.17 -26.03 -12.78
N GLU A 114 2.49 -25.98 -12.66
CA GLU A 114 3.44 -26.47 -13.67
C GLU A 114 3.18 -27.96 -13.96
N LYS A 115 3.11 -28.80 -12.93
CA LYS A 115 2.76 -30.23 -13.10
C LYS A 115 1.40 -30.46 -13.74
N GLN A 116 0.43 -29.56 -13.51
CA GLN A 116 -0.88 -29.66 -14.17
C GLN A 116 -0.80 -29.24 -15.63
N LEU A 117 0.04 -28.26 -15.96
CA LEU A 117 0.28 -27.81 -17.32
C LEU A 117 0.97 -28.91 -18.13
N ASP A 118 2.03 -29.52 -17.59
CA ASP A 118 2.72 -30.66 -18.22
C ASP A 118 1.75 -31.80 -18.57
N ARG A 119 0.90 -32.19 -17.61
CA ARG A 119 -0.13 -33.23 -17.84
C ARG A 119 -1.13 -32.85 -18.92
N LYS A 120 -1.51 -31.58 -19.01
CA LYS A 120 -2.42 -31.09 -20.04
C LYS A 120 -1.75 -31.07 -21.40
N ASP A 121 -0.49 -30.70 -21.48
CA ASP A 121 0.29 -30.74 -22.72
C ASP A 121 0.47 -32.17 -23.22
N ASP A 122 0.74 -33.12 -22.33
CA ASP A 122 0.75 -34.55 -22.65
C ASP A 122 -0.62 -35.04 -23.14
N GLN A 123 -1.70 -34.58 -22.51
CA GLN A 123 -3.05 -34.92 -22.94
C GLN A 123 -3.34 -34.37 -24.34
N ILE A 124 -2.99 -33.11 -24.61
CA ILE A 124 -3.17 -32.46 -25.92
C ILE A 124 -2.33 -33.16 -26.99
N SER A 125 -1.07 -33.50 -26.68
CA SER A 125 -0.21 -34.21 -27.62
C SER A 125 -0.80 -35.58 -27.97
N SER A 126 -1.30 -36.34 -26.98
CA SER A 126 -1.96 -37.62 -27.21
C SER A 126 -3.26 -37.49 -28.03
N GLN A 127 -4.03 -36.41 -27.82
CA GLN A 127 -5.24 -36.14 -28.59
C GLN A 127 -4.91 -35.76 -30.02
N ASN A 128 -3.90 -34.93 -30.23
CA ASN A 128 -3.44 -34.54 -31.55
C ASN A 128 -2.93 -35.75 -32.34
N GLU A 129 -2.19 -36.66 -31.70
CA GLU A 129 -1.71 -37.86 -32.38
C GLU A 129 -2.87 -38.78 -32.78
N ARG A 130 -3.83 -39.04 -31.88
CA ARG A 130 -5.06 -39.79 -32.23
C ARG A 130 -5.85 -39.14 -33.36
N MET A 131 -5.97 -37.81 -33.37
CA MET A 131 -6.64 -37.09 -34.47
C MET A 131 -5.88 -37.21 -35.78
N ARG A 132 -4.53 -37.18 -35.76
CA ARG A 132 -3.70 -37.41 -36.94
C ARG A 132 -3.88 -38.82 -37.47
N GLU A 133 -3.81 -39.83 -36.60
CA GLU A 133 -4.07 -41.22 -36.96
C GLU A 133 -5.47 -41.38 -37.57
N GLN A 134 -6.51 -40.81 -36.95
CA GLN A 134 -7.87 -40.84 -37.47
C GLN A 134 -7.97 -40.18 -38.84
N ASN A 135 -7.32 -39.03 -39.05
CA ASN A 135 -7.30 -38.34 -40.35
C ASN A 135 -6.58 -39.17 -41.42
N ILE A 136 -5.47 -39.84 -41.07
CA ILE A 136 -4.75 -40.73 -41.97
C ILE A 136 -5.62 -41.93 -42.36
N LEU A 137 -6.26 -42.58 -41.37
CA LEU A 137 -7.15 -43.72 -41.61
C LEU A 137 -8.38 -43.34 -42.44
N MET A 138 -8.97 -42.17 -42.19
CA MET A 138 -10.07 -41.65 -42.99
C MET A 138 -9.65 -41.39 -44.44
N LYS A 139 -8.46 -40.82 -44.63
CA LYS A 139 -7.89 -40.61 -45.97
C LYS A 139 -7.64 -41.94 -46.69
N ASP A 140 -7.08 -42.95 -46.01
CA ASP A 140 -6.88 -44.29 -46.58
C ASP A 140 -8.22 -44.94 -46.97
N LEU A 141 -9.24 -44.84 -46.10
CA LEU A 141 -10.59 -45.32 -46.39
C LEU A 141 -11.18 -44.60 -47.62
N GLN A 142 -11.09 -43.27 -47.68
CA GLN A 142 -11.57 -42.48 -48.82
C GLN A 142 -10.84 -42.86 -50.11
N GLN A 143 -9.53 -43.11 -50.06
CA GLN A 143 -8.77 -43.57 -51.23
C GLN A 143 -9.25 -44.95 -51.69
N ARG A 144 -9.44 -45.90 -50.78
CA ARG A 144 -9.98 -47.24 -51.10
C ARG A 144 -11.38 -47.16 -51.70
N LEU A 145 -12.25 -46.32 -51.13
CA LEU A 145 -13.61 -46.10 -51.66
C LEU A 145 -13.59 -45.39 -53.00
N ALA A 146 -12.73 -44.40 -53.22
CA ALA A 146 -12.58 -43.73 -54.52
C ALA A 146 -12.09 -44.70 -55.61
N ILE A 147 -11.20 -45.64 -55.26
CA ILE A 147 -10.75 -46.70 -56.17
C ILE A 147 -11.88 -47.73 -56.43
N ALA A 148 -12.68 -48.05 -55.41
CA ALA A 148 -13.81 -48.98 -55.53
C ALA A 148 -15.06 -48.37 -56.20
N ALA A 149 -15.20 -47.04 -56.16
CA ALA A 149 -16.32 -46.28 -56.72
C ALA A 149 -15.80 -45.12 -57.59
N PRO A 150 -15.27 -45.39 -58.80
CA PRO A 150 -14.80 -44.35 -59.71
C PRO A 150 -15.94 -43.49 -60.32
N GLY A 151 -17.13 -43.43 -59.71
CA GLY A 151 -18.34 -42.84 -60.29
C GLY A 151 -19.12 -41.84 -59.43
N GLN A 152 -18.72 -41.53 -58.20
CA GLN A 152 -19.45 -40.54 -57.38
C GLN A 152 -18.49 -39.50 -56.80
N GLN A 153 -18.08 -38.56 -57.66
CA GLN A 153 -17.56 -37.26 -57.23
C GLN A 153 -18.73 -36.46 -56.65
N SER A 154 -18.87 -36.42 -55.33
CA SER A 154 -19.79 -35.51 -54.67
C SER A 154 -19.31 -34.07 -54.89
N ASN A 155 -20.14 -33.30 -55.61
CA ASN A 155 -20.02 -31.87 -55.88
C ASN A 155 -19.36 -31.09 -54.73
N ILE A 156 -18.17 -30.55 -55.01
CA ILE A 156 -17.60 -29.43 -54.27
C ILE A 156 -18.47 -28.23 -54.61
N VAL A 157 -19.30 -27.79 -53.66
CA VAL A 157 -20.08 -26.56 -53.79
C VAL A 157 -19.11 -25.39 -53.64
N ASP A 158 -18.59 -24.95 -54.78
CA ASP A 158 -17.87 -23.69 -54.93
C ASP A 158 -18.88 -22.55 -54.71
N SER A 159 -18.84 -21.94 -53.53
CA SER A 159 -19.74 -20.86 -53.15
C SER A 159 -19.14 -19.54 -53.63
N GLN A 160 -19.43 -19.15 -54.87
CA GLN A 160 -19.14 -17.78 -55.32
C GLN A 160 -20.06 -16.76 -54.60
N PRO A 161 -19.53 -15.57 -54.21
CA PRO A 161 -20.31 -14.54 -53.55
C PRO A 161 -21.03 -13.69 -54.60
N THR A 162 -22.36 -13.73 -54.63
CA THR A 162 -23.17 -12.70 -55.30
C THR A 162 -23.61 -11.66 -54.29
N GLU A 163 -22.98 -10.49 -54.39
CA GLU A 163 -23.53 -9.22 -53.95
C GLU A 163 -24.89 -8.99 -54.63
N GLU A 164 -25.97 -8.78 -53.87
CA GLU A 164 -26.90 -7.65 -54.06
C GLU A 164 -28.04 -7.66 -53.03
N GLY A 165 -28.13 -6.53 -52.33
CA GLY A 165 -29.31 -5.88 -51.73
C GLY A 165 -30.56 -6.69 -51.38
N SER A 166 -30.76 -6.94 -50.08
CA SER A 166 -32.01 -6.56 -49.40
C SER A 166 -31.93 -6.81 -47.90
N ARG A 167 -32.05 -5.72 -47.14
CA ARG A 167 -32.17 -5.73 -45.68
C ARG A 167 -33.67 -5.79 -45.33
N PRO A 168 -34.14 -6.81 -44.60
CA PRO A 168 -35.23 -6.59 -43.67
C PRO A 168 -34.74 -6.76 -42.24
N ALA A 169 -35.03 -5.76 -41.43
CA ALA A 169 -34.75 -5.73 -40.00
C ALA A 169 -35.38 -6.96 -39.32
N ARG A 170 -34.54 -7.85 -38.77
CA ARG A 170 -34.97 -8.91 -37.87
C ARG A 170 -34.29 -8.71 -36.52
N SER A 171 -35.13 -8.46 -35.52
CA SER A 171 -34.80 -8.29 -34.11
C SER A 171 -34.00 -9.49 -33.58
N GLN A 172 -32.82 -9.21 -33.06
CA GLN A 172 -32.02 -10.15 -32.27
C GLN A 172 -32.62 -10.24 -30.85
N PRO A 173 -32.84 -11.43 -30.28
CA PRO A 173 -33.01 -11.56 -28.84
C PRO A 173 -31.61 -11.50 -28.20
N GLU A 174 -31.32 -10.38 -27.51
CA GLU A 174 -30.11 -10.25 -26.71
C GLU A 174 -30.09 -11.31 -25.61
N LYS A 175 -29.18 -12.28 -25.73
CA LYS A 175 -28.80 -13.13 -24.61
C LYS A 175 -27.98 -12.28 -23.64
N PRO A 176 -28.35 -12.15 -22.35
CA PRO A 176 -27.58 -11.33 -21.43
C PRO A 176 -26.19 -11.96 -21.22
N SER A 177 -25.16 -11.22 -21.63
CA SER A 177 -23.76 -11.50 -21.35
C SER A 177 -23.54 -11.70 -19.85
N ILE A 178 -22.77 -12.72 -19.51
CA ILE A 178 -22.42 -13.17 -18.14
C ILE A 178 -21.91 -12.02 -17.26
N TRP A 179 -21.39 -10.95 -17.86
CA TRP A 179 -20.94 -9.72 -17.20
C TRP A 179 -22.06 -8.90 -16.54
N THR A 180 -23.31 -9.00 -17.02
CA THR A 180 -24.45 -8.31 -16.37
C THR A 180 -24.98 -9.03 -15.13
N ARG A 181 -24.65 -10.33 -14.95
CA ARG A 181 -25.03 -11.09 -13.75
C ARG A 181 -24.17 -10.74 -12.55
N GLU A 182 -22.86 -10.51 -12.73
CA GLU A 182 -21.98 -10.15 -11.61
C GLU A 182 -22.21 -8.71 -11.10
N PHE A 183 -22.45 -7.75 -11.99
CA PHE A 183 -22.75 -6.37 -11.58
C PHE A 183 -24.06 -6.25 -10.77
N ARG A 184 -25.04 -7.12 -11.04
CA ARG A 184 -26.31 -7.13 -10.29
C ARG A 184 -26.16 -7.74 -8.89
N LEU A 185 -25.24 -8.69 -8.71
CA LEU A 185 -24.94 -9.27 -7.40
C LEU A 185 -24.08 -8.34 -6.55
N PHE A 186 -23.19 -7.55 -7.16
CA PHE A 186 -22.35 -6.60 -6.43
C PHE A 186 -23.17 -5.44 -5.83
N ARG A 187 -24.18 -4.92 -6.55
CA ARG A 187 -25.00 -3.78 -6.08
C ARG A 187 -26.00 -4.15 -4.97
N ARG A 188 -26.34 -5.43 -4.79
CA ARG A 188 -27.28 -5.89 -3.75
C ARG A 188 -26.60 -6.16 -2.40
N ARG A 189 -25.27 -6.04 -2.32
CA ARG A 189 -24.50 -6.29 -1.08
C ARG A 189 -24.10 -4.99 -0.34
N GLN A 190 -24.57 -3.83 -0.80
CA GLN A 190 -24.33 -2.53 -0.17
C GLN A 190 -25.62 -1.74 0.17
N SER A 191 -26.75 -2.42 0.32
CA SER A 191 -27.94 -1.91 1.04
C SER A 191 -28.35 -2.94 2.07
#